data_AF-A0A9P4R3N0-F1
#
_entry.id   AF-A0A9P4R3N0-F1
#
_cell.length_a   1.000
_cell.length_b   1.000
_cell.length_c   1.000
_cell.angle_alpha   90.00
_cell.angle_beta   90.00
_cell.angle_gamma   90.00
#
_symmetry.space_group_name_H-M   'P 1'
#
loop_
_entity.id
_entity.type
_entity.pdbx_description
1 polymer ?
#
loop_
_entity_poly.entity_id
_entity_poly.type
_entity_poly.pdbx_seq_one_letter_code
_entity_poly.pdbx_strand_id
1 'polypeptide(L)' 'MSLSENKQKMRRGELYYAFTSELIAERARCKHACVRYNTVGEAPRRQLTQMWRE' A
#
# COMPACT_ATOMS: atom_id res chain seq x y z
N MET A 1 12.99 2.61 -11.02
CA MET A 1 11.95 3.17 -11.93
C MET A 1 11.56 4.54 -11.40
N SER A 2 11.55 5.57 -12.24
CA SER A 2 11.00 6.87 -11.84
C SER A 2 9.49 6.76 -11.62
N LEU A 3 8.95 7.53 -10.67
CA LEU A 3 7.51 7.59 -10.45
C LEU A 3 6.83 8.27 -11.64
N SER A 4 5.62 7.83 -12.01
CA SER A 4 4.83 8.56 -13.00
C SER A 4 4.60 10.01 -12.56
N GLU A 5 4.45 10.94 -13.51
CA GLU A 5 4.15 12.35 -13.18
C GLU A 5 2.90 12.46 -12.30
N ASN A 6 1.86 11.68 -12.58
CA ASN A 6 0.63 11.63 -11.80
C ASN A 6 0.89 11.24 -10.33
N LYS A 7 1.76 10.25 -10.09
CA LYS A 7 2.14 9.86 -8.72
C LYS A 7 3.04 10.87 -8.04
N GLN A 8 3.86 11.59 -8.79
CA GLN A 8 4.62 12.73 -8.24
C GLN A 8 3.68 13.87 -7.81
N LYS A 9 2.65 14.20 -8.62
CA LYS A 9 1.59 15.16 -8.25
C LYS A 9 0.88 14.75 -6.95
N MET A 10 0.47 13.48 -6.86
CA MET A 10 -0.09 12.90 -5.63
C MET A 10 0.83 13.09 -4.42
N ARG A 11 2.13 12.79 -4.55
CA ARG A 11 3.11 12.93 -3.45
C ARG A 11 3.32 14.38 -3.02
N ARG A 12 3.14 15.35 -3.92
CA ARG A 12 3.23 16.79 -3.63
C ARG A 12 1.90 17.38 -3.12
N GLY A 13 0.80 16.62 -3.14
CA GLY A 13 -0.53 17.10 -2.78
C GLY A 13 -1.23 17.92 -3.88
N GLU A 14 -0.76 17.82 -5.13
CA GLU A 14 -1.40 18.46 -6.28
C GLU A 14 -2.58 17.63 -6.79
N LEU A 15 -3.44 18.23 -7.63
CA LEU A 15 -4.50 17.50 -8.33
C LEU A 15 -3.89 16.37 -9.19
N TYR A 16 -4.44 15.17 -9.04
CA TYR A 16 -3.98 13.96 -9.71
C TYR A 16 -5.16 13.04 -10.03
N TYR A 17 -4.96 12.11 -10.97
CA TYR A 17 -5.92 11.05 -11.26
C TYR A 17 -5.76 9.90 -10.29
N ALA A 18 -6.80 9.63 -9.49
CA ALA A 18 -6.75 8.59 -8.47
C ALA A 18 -6.76 7.17 -9.03
N PHE A 19 -7.32 6.94 -10.23
CA PHE A 19 -7.57 5.62 -10.82
C PHE A 19 -6.64 5.30 -11.99
N THR A 20 -5.33 5.49 -11.80
CA THR A 20 -4.33 4.97 -12.74
C THR A 20 -3.95 3.53 -12.40
N SER A 21 -3.44 2.78 -13.37
CA SER A 21 -2.97 1.40 -13.16
C SER A 21 -1.94 1.29 -12.02
N GLU A 22 -0.98 2.23 -11.95
CA GLU A 22 0.03 2.31 -10.88
C GLU A 22 -0.61 2.46 -9.48
N LEU A 23 -1.53 3.43 -9.32
CA LEU A 23 -2.15 3.69 -8.01
C LEU A 23 -3.17 2.62 -7.61
N ILE A 24 -3.82 1.99 -8.58
CA ILE A 24 -4.69 0.82 -8.34
C ILE A 24 -3.84 -0.36 -7.83
N ALA A 25 -2.70 -0.65 -8.47
CA ALA A 25 -1.80 -1.71 -8.04
C ALA A 25 -1.25 -1.46 -6.63
N GLU A 26 -0.92 -0.21 -6.30
CA GLU A 26 -0.52 0.18 -4.94
C GLU A 26 -1.62 -0.06 -3.91
N ARG A 27 -2.86 0.39 -4.20
CA ARG A 27 -3.99 0.14 -3.30
C ARG A 27 -4.27 -1.35 -3.12
N ALA A 28 -4.19 -2.14 -4.19
CA ALA A 28 -4.37 -3.58 -4.12
C ALA A 28 -3.32 -4.20 -3.18
N ARG A 29 -2.05 -3.83 -3.32
CA ARG A 29 -0.96 -4.29 -2.43
C ARG A 29 -1.25 -3.97 -0.97
N CYS A 30 -1.59 -2.72 -0.66
CA CYS A 30 -1.94 -2.31 0.70
C CYS A 30 -3.17 -3.06 1.23
N LYS A 31 -4.20 -3.25 0.39
CA LYS A 31 -5.39 -4.03 0.76
C LYS A 31 -5.01 -5.46 1.13
N HIS A 32 -4.16 -6.12 0.35
CA HIS A 32 -3.71 -7.48 0.65
C HIS A 32 -2.91 -7.56 1.95
N ALA A 33 -2.03 -6.60 2.22
CA ALA A 33 -1.28 -6.54 3.48
C ALA A 33 -2.21 -6.36 4.68
N CYS A 34 -3.14 -5.40 4.61
CA CYS A 34 -4.13 -5.16 5.65
C CYS A 34 -5.02 -6.38 5.91
N VAL A 35 -5.52 -7.03 4.86
CA VAL A 35 -6.33 -8.24 5.00
C VAL A 35 -5.52 -9.33 5.69
N ARG A 36 -4.31 -9.61 5.22
CA ARG A 36 -3.44 -10.65 5.79
C ARG A 36 -3.14 -10.41 7.26
N TYR A 37 -2.81 -9.17 7.62
CA TYR A 37 -2.56 -8.77 9.01
C TYR A 37 -3.81 -8.96 9.88
N ASN A 38 -4.97 -8.54 9.40
CA ASN A 38 -6.22 -8.61 10.17
C ASN A 38 -6.78 -10.03 10.29
N THR A 39 -6.44 -10.95 9.38
CA THR A 39 -6.97 -12.32 9.37
C THR A 39 -6.04 -13.35 10.01
N VAL A 40 -4.85 -12.97 10.48
CA VAL A 40 -3.83 -13.92 10.95
C VAL A 40 -4.22 -14.66 12.25
N GLY A 41 -5.17 -14.13 13.03
CA GLY A 41 -5.57 -14.70 14.32
C GLY A 41 -4.52 -14.47 15.40
N GLU A 42 -4.32 -15.45 16.29
CA GLU A 42 -3.26 -15.39 17.31
C GLU A 42 -1.89 -15.63 16.67
N ALA A 43 -1.12 -14.55 16.52
CA ALA A 43 0.27 -14.59 16.09
C ALA A 43 1.17 -13.97 17.17
N PRO A 44 2.40 -14.50 17.37
CA PRO A 44 3.38 -13.85 18.22
C PRO A 44 3.64 -12.41 17.80
N ARG A 45 3.85 -11.51 18.76
CA ARG A 45 4.12 -10.08 18.51
C ARG A 45 5.21 -9.83 17.47
N ARG A 46 6.25 -10.68 17.44
CA ARG A 46 7.34 -10.60 16.44
C ARG A 46 6.82 -10.82 15.02
N GLN A 47 5.93 -11.79 14.82
CA GLN A 47 5.34 -12.09 13.52
C GLN A 47 4.43 -10.93 13.06
N LEU A 48 3.60 -10.38 13.95
CA LEU A 48 2.80 -9.19 13.64
C LEU A 48 3.67 -8.00 13.21
N THR A 49 4.80 -7.78 13.90
CA THR A 49 5.74 -6.70 13.56
C THR A 49 6.40 -6.93 12.20
N GLN A 50 6.69 -8.18 11.83
CA GLN A 50 7.22 -8.51 10.50
C GLN A 50 6.18 -8.26 9.42
N MET A 51 4.94 -8.70 9.61
CA MET A 51 3.84 -8.49 8.67
C MET A 51 3.52 -7.00 8.47
N TRP A 52 3.73 -6.15 9.48
CA TRP A 52 3.56 -4.70 9.37
C TRP A 52 4.66 -4.00 8.55
N ARG A 53 5.84 -4.61 8.42
CA ARG A 53 6.96 -4.06 7.65
C ARG A 53 6.91 -4.41 6.17
N GLU A 54 6.05 -5.36 5.78
CA GLU A 54 5.77 -5.77 4.40
C GLU A 54 4.79 -4.82 3.70
#